data_AF-A0A1F2WYV3-F1
#
_entry.id   AF-A0A1F2WYV3-F1
#
_cell.length_a   1.000
_cell.length_b   1.000
_cell.length_c   1.000
_cell.angle_alpha   90.00
_cell.angle_beta   90.00
_cell.angle_gamma   90.00
#
_symmetry.space_group_name_H-M   'P 1'
#
loop_
_entity.id
_entity.type
_entity.pdbx_description
1 polymer ?
#
loop_
_entity_poly.entity_id
_entity_poly.type
_entity_poly.pdbx_seq_one_letter_code
_entity_poly.pdbx_strand_id
1 'polypeptide(L)'
;MKNQTGSRFSEVYDFWSGHLDWLDPAPSDLDAEIRSFCDHFVSADPQQRAQMTESLDSGDSYQLQCFANRAAIFGLRTSDLQGLRHGLTAASVVNASSVDPRDRQGPLCRLYYCLFSLGLHPRREFDEAAARVEGEMLEAVQWVRKRCSRYRSGKDFRNEMVIPVKTQSGAGFIDTWVEPYDSTADLVGSVLQLVPILRADPRYQFESVREASFLPFPLRGVIVLGVAECKALLRPDFDLRAESGPLFQQWLRLLVAETKTEDRATRLAKKADGHWEASSGFVGVARGRFVGIASVFHPVHDGQLVETRESLERLREPLSSAIEDLSRQRRRLGGFWTRWSAD
;
A
#
# COMPACT_ATOMS: atom_id res chain seq x y z
N MET A 1 10.60 1.56 24.31
CA MET A 1 9.28 2.21 24.13
C MET A 1 8.68 2.39 25.51
N LYS A 2 8.51 3.64 25.96
CA LYS A 2 7.84 3.94 27.23
C LYS A 2 6.33 3.73 27.00
N ASN A 3 5.67 3.02 27.90
CA ASN A 3 4.20 2.94 27.95
C ASN A 3 3.65 4.37 28.02
N GLN A 4 3.06 4.85 26.93
CA GLN A 4 2.30 6.10 26.89
C GLN A 4 0.97 5.85 27.60
N THR A 5 0.88 6.25 28.86
CA THR A 5 -0.36 6.24 29.66
C THR A 5 -1.29 7.40 29.29
N GLY A 6 -1.39 7.73 27.99
CA GLY A 6 -2.12 8.91 27.51
C GLY A 6 -2.78 8.78 26.15
N SER A 7 -2.77 7.60 25.52
CA SER A 7 -3.53 7.40 24.26
C SER A 7 -5.01 7.53 24.54
N ARG A 8 -5.72 8.21 23.64
CA ARG A 8 -7.17 8.37 23.69
C ARG A 8 -7.91 7.05 23.48
N PHE A 9 -7.31 6.13 22.74
CA PHE A 9 -7.94 4.88 22.35
C PHE A 9 -7.53 3.72 23.25
N SER A 10 -8.47 2.81 23.51
CA SER A 10 -8.24 1.65 24.37
C SER A 10 -7.29 0.61 23.78
N GLU A 11 -7.19 0.59 22.45
CA GLU A 11 -6.37 -0.32 21.67
C GLU A 11 -5.61 0.41 20.56
N VAL A 12 -4.65 -0.29 19.93
CA VAL A 12 -3.96 0.15 18.72
C VAL A 12 -4.19 -0.87 17.62
N TYR A 13 -4.24 -0.41 16.36
CA TYR A 13 -4.26 -1.33 15.23
C TYR A 13 -3.01 -2.19 15.22
N ASP A 14 -3.22 -3.49 15.35
CA ASP A 14 -2.17 -4.48 15.24
C ASP A 14 -1.91 -4.85 13.78
N PHE A 15 -0.67 -4.61 13.37
CA PHE A 15 -0.14 -5.05 12.09
C PHE A 15 -0.24 -6.57 11.91
N TRP A 16 0.07 -7.35 12.95
CA TRP A 16 0.09 -8.81 12.90
C TRP A 16 -1.31 -9.44 12.84
N SER A 17 -2.32 -8.71 13.29
CA SER A 17 -3.73 -9.10 13.14
C SER A 17 -4.30 -8.69 11.77
N GLY A 18 -3.49 -8.10 10.88
CA GLY A 18 -3.92 -7.70 9.54
C GLY A 18 -4.79 -6.45 9.52
N HIS A 19 -4.82 -5.66 10.60
CA HIS A 19 -5.64 -4.44 10.65
C HIS A 19 -5.15 -3.37 9.66
N LEU A 20 -3.87 -3.40 9.31
CA LEU A 20 -3.22 -2.40 8.45
C LEU A 20 -3.07 -2.84 6.99
N ASP A 21 -3.67 -3.97 6.61
CA ASP A 21 -3.63 -4.51 5.26
C ASP A 21 -4.48 -3.65 4.29
N TRP A 22 -3.87 -3.15 3.21
CA TRP A 22 -4.56 -2.30 2.24
C TRP A 22 -5.32 -3.07 1.15
N LEU A 23 -5.08 -4.37 1.04
CA LEU A 23 -5.81 -5.25 0.14
C LEU A 23 -6.99 -5.91 0.84
N ASP A 24 -6.82 -6.27 2.10
CA ASP A 24 -7.80 -7.01 2.89
C ASP A 24 -7.70 -6.78 4.41
N PRO A 25 -8.06 -5.57 4.89
CA PRO A 25 -7.98 -5.26 6.31
C PRO A 25 -8.93 -6.15 7.12
N ALA A 26 -8.41 -6.77 8.18
CA ALA A 26 -9.24 -7.52 9.13
C ALA A 26 -10.09 -6.55 9.98
N PRO A 27 -11.34 -6.90 10.34
CA PRO A 27 -12.15 -6.11 11.28
C PRO A 27 -11.44 -5.89 12.63
N SER A 28 -11.74 -4.78 13.31
CA SER A 28 -11.15 -4.44 14.61
C SER A 28 -12.15 -3.68 15.47
N ASP A 29 -12.19 -3.98 16.78
CA ASP A 29 -13.09 -3.32 17.73
C ASP A 29 -12.75 -1.82 17.89
N LEU A 30 -11.47 -1.45 17.67
CA LEU A 30 -11.02 -0.05 17.60
C LEU A 30 -11.77 0.78 16.54
N ASP A 31 -12.29 0.15 15.48
CA ASP A 31 -13.11 0.86 14.49
C ASP A 31 -14.37 1.45 15.14
N ALA A 32 -14.99 0.74 16.09
CA ALA A 32 -16.19 1.22 16.77
C ALA A 32 -15.87 2.39 17.73
N GLU A 33 -14.74 2.32 18.42
CA GLU A 33 -14.27 3.39 19.30
C GLU A 33 -13.98 4.68 18.52
N ILE A 34 -13.26 4.57 17.39
CA ILE A 34 -12.96 5.71 16.53
C ILE A 34 -14.24 6.31 15.91
N ARG A 35 -15.22 5.49 15.52
CA ARG A 35 -16.54 5.99 15.07
C ARG A 35 -17.23 6.81 16.16
N SER A 36 -17.25 6.31 17.40
CA SER A 36 -17.81 7.04 18.55
C SER A 36 -17.10 8.37 18.79
N PHE A 37 -15.76 8.40 18.66
CA PHE A 37 -14.99 9.63 18.72
C PHE A 37 -15.37 10.61 17.60
N CYS A 38 -15.54 10.12 16.36
CA CYS A 38 -15.96 10.94 15.22
C CYS A 38 -17.37 11.53 15.42
N ASP A 39 -18.32 10.74 15.92
CA ASP A 39 -19.67 11.22 16.21
C ASP A 39 -19.66 12.32 17.28
N HIS A 40 -18.86 12.12 18.35
CA HIS A 40 -18.69 13.13 19.38
C HIS A 40 -18.10 14.43 18.80
N PHE A 41 -17.03 14.32 18.00
CA PHE A 41 -16.38 15.46 17.36
C PHE A 41 -17.33 16.24 16.44
N VAL A 42 -18.14 15.54 15.64
CA VAL A 42 -19.12 16.18 14.74
C VAL A 42 -20.21 16.94 15.51
N SER A 43 -20.61 16.44 16.69
CA SER A 43 -21.63 17.05 17.54
C SER A 43 -21.12 18.17 18.46
N ALA A 44 -19.81 18.20 18.72
CA ALA A 44 -19.17 19.15 19.63
C ALA A 44 -19.16 20.57 19.07
N ASP A 45 -19.11 21.57 19.95
CA ASP A 45 -18.92 22.97 19.54
C ASP A 45 -17.45 23.25 19.09
N PRO A 46 -17.15 24.42 18.48
CA PRO A 46 -15.79 24.72 18.02
C PRO A 46 -14.71 24.63 19.12
N GLN A 47 -15.00 25.06 20.34
CA GLN A 47 -14.04 25.05 21.45
C GLN A 47 -13.73 23.62 21.88
N GLN A 48 -14.77 22.78 22.01
CA GLN A 48 -14.64 21.38 22.31
C GLN A 48 -13.87 20.63 21.22
N ARG A 49 -14.16 20.91 19.94
CA ARG A 49 -13.41 20.33 18.82
C ARG A 49 -11.92 20.68 18.86
N ALA A 50 -11.58 21.93 19.14
CA ALA A 50 -10.18 22.33 19.30
C ALA A 50 -9.48 21.55 20.44
N GLN A 51 -10.12 21.47 21.61
CA GLN A 51 -9.60 20.69 22.74
C GLN A 51 -9.44 19.20 22.41
N MET A 52 -10.40 18.62 21.69
CA MET A 52 -10.34 17.23 21.26
C MET A 52 -9.15 16.97 20.33
N THR A 53 -8.87 17.88 19.40
CA THR A 53 -7.73 17.79 18.47
C THR A 53 -6.40 17.98 19.19
N GLU A 54 -6.30 19.00 20.06
CA GLU A 54 -5.07 19.30 20.81
C GLU A 54 -4.68 18.19 21.79
N SER A 55 -5.66 17.42 22.29
CA SER A 55 -5.40 16.31 23.19
C SER A 55 -4.89 15.05 22.48
N LEU A 56 -4.87 15.00 21.14
CA LEU A 56 -4.38 13.84 20.40
C LEU A 56 -2.86 13.84 20.38
N ASP A 57 -2.27 12.72 20.77
CA ASP A 57 -0.85 12.49 20.56
C ASP A 57 -0.56 11.93 19.14
N SER A 58 0.71 11.62 18.87
CA SER A 58 1.12 11.05 17.58
C SER A 58 0.58 9.63 17.36
N GLY A 59 0.41 8.86 18.43
CA GLY A 59 -0.16 7.51 18.38
C GLY A 59 -1.64 7.56 17.98
N ASP A 60 -2.42 8.42 18.62
CA ASP A 60 -3.84 8.64 18.32
C ASP A 60 -4.02 9.14 16.88
N SER A 61 -3.20 10.11 16.46
CA SER A 61 -3.24 10.64 15.09
C SER A 61 -2.87 9.60 14.05
N TYR A 62 -2.01 8.63 14.39
CA TYR A 62 -1.72 7.48 13.53
C TYR A 62 -2.92 6.52 13.46
N GLN A 63 -3.56 6.19 14.61
CA GLN A 63 -4.75 5.34 14.62
C GLN A 63 -5.88 5.93 13.78
N LEU A 64 -6.13 7.24 13.88
CA LEU A 64 -7.14 7.94 13.06
C LEU A 64 -6.86 7.84 11.55
N GLN A 65 -5.59 7.94 11.13
CA GLN A 65 -5.22 7.77 9.72
C GLN A 65 -5.38 6.33 9.25
N CYS A 66 -5.00 5.36 10.08
CA CYS A 66 -5.22 3.94 9.81
C CYS A 66 -6.71 3.63 9.65
N PHE A 67 -7.55 4.14 10.56
CA PHE A 67 -9.00 4.02 10.46
C PHE A 67 -9.55 4.63 9.17
N ALA A 68 -9.09 5.84 8.80
CA ALA A 68 -9.51 6.49 7.56
C ALA A 68 -9.21 5.64 6.32
N ASN A 69 -8.04 4.99 6.26
CA ASN A 69 -7.69 4.08 5.17
C ASN A 69 -8.56 2.82 5.18
N ARG A 70 -8.82 2.24 6.35
CA ARG A 70 -9.72 1.09 6.51
C ARG A 70 -11.15 1.41 6.10
N ALA A 71 -11.67 2.57 6.52
CA ALA A 71 -12.98 3.07 6.17
C ALA A 71 -13.13 3.26 4.65
N ALA A 72 -12.07 3.74 3.97
CA ALA A 72 -12.05 3.83 2.51
C ALA A 72 -12.23 2.44 1.85
N ILE A 73 -11.51 1.42 2.33
CA ILE A 73 -11.60 0.04 1.80
C ILE A 73 -12.96 -0.59 2.09
N PHE A 74 -13.40 -0.57 3.35
CA PHE A 74 -14.69 -1.13 3.73
C PHE A 74 -15.85 -0.40 3.03
N GLY A 75 -15.79 0.92 2.93
CA GLY A 75 -16.79 1.72 2.21
C GLY A 75 -16.96 1.29 0.76
N LEU A 76 -15.87 0.99 0.03
CA LEU A 76 -15.97 0.46 -1.34
C LEU A 76 -16.56 -0.95 -1.40
N ARG A 77 -16.37 -1.77 -0.36
CA ARG A 77 -16.85 -3.15 -0.31
C ARG A 77 -18.33 -3.23 0.07
N THR A 78 -18.75 -2.43 1.04
CA THR A 78 -20.09 -2.52 1.66
C THR A 78 -21.01 -1.37 1.28
N SER A 79 -20.51 -0.37 0.54
CA SER A 79 -21.22 0.89 0.29
C SER A 79 -21.65 1.61 1.58
N ASP A 80 -20.89 1.45 2.66
CA ASP A 80 -21.13 2.11 3.94
C ASP A 80 -20.75 3.60 3.89
N LEU A 81 -21.74 4.44 3.59
CA LEU A 81 -21.56 5.87 3.48
C LEU A 81 -21.24 6.53 4.82
N GLN A 82 -21.81 6.01 5.92
CA GLN A 82 -21.56 6.58 7.23
C GLN A 82 -20.14 6.26 7.69
N GLY A 83 -19.67 5.04 7.45
CA GLY A 83 -18.27 4.67 7.66
C GLY A 83 -17.29 5.54 6.88
N LEU A 84 -17.60 5.88 5.62
CA LEU A 84 -16.78 6.82 4.85
C LEU A 84 -16.75 8.23 5.44
N ARG A 85 -17.88 8.73 5.94
CA ARG A 85 -17.95 10.02 6.66
C ARG A 85 -17.15 10.00 7.95
N HIS A 86 -17.23 8.92 8.73
CA HIS A 86 -16.38 8.73 9.90
C HIS A 86 -14.90 8.72 9.50
N GLY A 87 -14.53 8.03 8.41
CA GLY A 87 -13.17 8.05 7.88
C GLY A 87 -12.70 9.45 7.51
N LEU A 88 -13.57 10.26 6.87
CA LEU A 88 -13.28 11.64 6.51
C LEU A 88 -13.10 12.52 7.76
N THR A 89 -13.96 12.37 8.76
CA THR A 89 -13.80 13.07 10.04
C THR A 89 -12.49 12.68 10.71
N ALA A 90 -12.19 11.39 10.82
CA ALA A 90 -10.96 10.88 11.42
C ALA A 90 -9.70 11.42 10.73
N ALA A 91 -9.67 11.41 9.39
CA ALA A 91 -8.56 11.97 8.62
C ALA A 91 -8.43 13.49 8.77
N SER A 92 -9.52 14.20 9.07
CA SER A 92 -9.54 15.67 9.15
C SER A 92 -9.20 16.20 10.55
N VAL A 93 -9.37 15.39 11.59
CA VAL A 93 -9.19 15.80 13.01
C VAL A 93 -7.82 15.44 13.57
N VAL A 94 -6.91 14.88 12.78
CA VAL A 94 -5.55 14.55 13.25
C VAL A 94 -4.83 15.80 13.76
N ASN A 95 -4.02 15.65 14.81
CA ASN A 95 -3.17 16.73 15.27
C ASN A 95 -2.05 16.94 14.24
N ALA A 96 -2.16 17.98 13.42
CA ALA A 96 -1.23 18.25 12.34
C ALA A 96 0.23 18.33 12.81
N SER A 97 0.49 18.88 13.99
CA SER A 97 1.85 18.99 14.54
C SER A 97 2.52 17.64 14.83
N SER A 98 1.72 16.56 14.92
CA SER A 98 2.19 15.20 15.22
C SER A 98 2.34 14.31 13.99
N VAL A 99 1.96 14.80 12.81
CA VAL A 99 1.93 14.04 11.55
C VAL A 99 2.76 14.75 10.48
N ASP A 100 3.58 13.99 9.76
CA ASP A 100 4.31 14.50 8.61
C ASP A 100 3.32 15.13 7.60
N PRO A 101 3.55 16.36 7.12
CA PRO A 101 2.66 17.00 6.14
C PRO A 101 2.32 16.13 4.93
N ARG A 102 3.21 15.22 4.51
CA ARG A 102 3.01 14.29 3.39
C ARG A 102 1.96 13.22 3.70
N ASP A 103 1.84 12.80 4.95
CA ASP A 103 0.95 11.70 5.35
C ASP A 103 -0.50 12.15 5.53
N ARG A 104 -0.74 13.45 5.73
CA ARG A 104 -2.07 14.04 5.95
C ARG A 104 -2.99 13.93 4.72
N GLN A 105 -2.41 13.93 3.51
CA GLN A 105 -3.16 13.99 2.26
C GLN A 105 -3.60 12.61 1.77
N GLY A 106 -2.79 11.57 1.99
CA GLY A 106 -3.03 10.22 1.46
C GLY A 106 -4.41 9.65 1.82
N PRO A 107 -4.78 9.56 3.12
CA PRO A 107 -6.09 9.07 3.54
C PRO A 107 -7.25 9.89 2.97
N LEU A 108 -7.11 11.22 2.92
CA LEU A 108 -8.12 12.11 2.34
C LEU A 108 -8.31 11.85 0.83
N CYS A 109 -7.23 11.68 0.05
CA CYS A 109 -7.33 11.35 -1.37
C CYS A 109 -8.04 10.00 -1.61
N ARG A 110 -7.77 8.99 -0.77
CA ARG A 110 -8.45 7.69 -0.84
C ARG A 110 -9.95 7.81 -0.55
N LEU A 111 -10.33 8.55 0.48
CA LEU A 111 -11.74 8.77 0.82
C LEU A 111 -12.48 9.55 -0.28
N TYR A 112 -11.82 10.56 -0.87
CA TYR A 112 -12.38 11.28 -2.02
C TYR A 112 -12.65 10.32 -3.19
N TYR A 113 -11.70 9.43 -3.50
CA TYR A 113 -11.88 8.39 -4.52
C TYR A 113 -13.08 7.48 -4.21
N CYS A 114 -13.23 7.02 -2.97
CA CYS A 114 -14.32 6.14 -2.58
C CYS A 114 -15.69 6.80 -2.74
N LEU A 115 -15.83 8.04 -2.23
CA LEU A 115 -17.06 8.81 -2.39
C LEU A 115 -17.41 9.01 -3.87
N PHE A 116 -16.41 9.31 -4.70
CA PHE A 116 -16.61 9.50 -6.15
C PHE A 116 -17.05 8.18 -6.82
N SER A 117 -16.37 7.08 -6.50
CA SER A 117 -16.61 5.76 -7.10
C SER A 117 -17.98 5.18 -6.73
N LEU A 118 -18.53 5.56 -5.58
CA LEU A 118 -19.87 5.20 -5.15
C LEU A 118 -20.96 6.16 -5.70
N GLY A 119 -20.59 7.08 -6.60
CA GLY A 119 -21.53 8.02 -7.23
C GLY A 119 -22.02 9.15 -6.31
N LEU A 120 -21.31 9.42 -5.21
CA LEU A 120 -21.65 10.51 -4.29
C LEU A 120 -21.09 11.86 -4.77
N HIS A 121 -21.27 12.90 -3.95
CA HIS A 121 -20.73 14.23 -4.17
C HIS A 121 -19.54 14.51 -3.22
N PRO A 122 -18.31 14.02 -3.52
CA PRO A 122 -17.14 14.24 -2.65
C PRO A 122 -16.92 15.69 -2.26
N ARG A 123 -17.17 16.64 -3.18
CA ARG A 123 -17.03 18.07 -2.89
C ARG A 123 -17.88 18.52 -1.71
N ARG A 124 -19.14 18.06 -1.65
CA ARG A 124 -20.06 18.41 -0.57
C ARG A 124 -19.57 17.83 0.76
N GLU A 125 -19.21 16.55 0.78
CA GLU A 125 -18.73 15.89 2.00
C GLU A 125 -17.44 16.55 2.53
N PHE A 126 -16.53 16.95 1.63
CA PHE A 126 -15.33 17.69 1.99
C PHE A 126 -15.60 19.14 2.42
N ASP A 127 -16.59 19.80 1.85
CA ASP A 127 -17.04 21.13 2.30
C ASP A 127 -17.60 21.06 3.73
N GLU A 128 -18.39 20.02 4.02
CA GLU A 128 -18.90 19.76 5.37
C GLU A 128 -17.78 19.43 6.36
N ALA A 129 -16.77 18.63 5.96
CA ALA A 129 -15.60 18.36 6.80
C ALA A 129 -14.77 19.63 7.07
N ALA A 130 -14.50 20.43 6.03
CA ALA A 130 -13.77 21.68 6.12
C ALA A 130 -14.42 22.69 7.07
N ALA A 131 -15.76 22.71 7.17
CA ALA A 131 -16.47 23.59 8.10
C ALA A 131 -16.25 23.27 9.59
N ARG A 132 -15.66 22.11 9.92
CA ARG A 132 -15.48 21.64 11.31
C ARG A 132 -14.03 21.65 11.79
N VAL A 133 -13.09 21.91 10.90
CA VAL A 133 -11.64 21.83 11.18
C VAL A 133 -10.96 23.15 10.85
N GLU A 134 -9.82 23.40 11.48
CA GLU A 134 -9.06 24.64 11.37
C GLU A 134 -7.58 24.35 11.09
N GLY A 135 -6.79 25.40 10.84
CA GLY A 135 -5.34 25.31 10.68
C GLY A 135 -4.88 24.43 9.51
N GLU A 136 -3.77 23.71 9.71
CA GLU A 136 -3.14 22.91 8.65
C GLU A 136 -4.02 21.77 8.13
N MET A 137 -4.95 21.24 8.94
CA MET A 137 -5.89 20.22 8.47
C MET A 137 -7.00 20.80 7.59
N LEU A 138 -7.45 22.02 7.86
CA LEU A 138 -8.34 22.73 6.93
C LEU A 138 -7.67 22.90 5.56
N GLU A 139 -6.39 23.30 5.55
CA GLU A 139 -5.62 23.43 4.31
C GLU A 139 -5.50 22.10 3.57
N ALA A 140 -5.22 21.00 4.28
CA ALA A 140 -5.13 19.66 3.69
C ALA A 140 -6.48 19.22 3.06
N VAL A 141 -7.59 19.37 3.79
CA VAL A 141 -8.93 19.04 3.30
C VAL A 141 -9.28 19.87 2.06
N GLN A 142 -9.05 21.18 2.10
CA GLN A 142 -9.30 22.06 0.96
C GLN A 142 -8.40 21.77 -0.24
N TRP A 143 -7.13 21.44 -0.01
CA TRP A 143 -6.19 21.06 -1.04
C TRP A 143 -6.66 19.80 -1.77
N VAL A 144 -7.02 18.73 -1.04
CA VAL A 144 -7.51 17.48 -1.62
C VAL A 144 -8.80 17.74 -2.39
N ARG A 145 -9.76 18.47 -1.80
CA ARG A 145 -11.00 18.85 -2.46
C ARG A 145 -10.75 19.55 -3.79
N LYS A 146 -9.88 20.56 -3.81
CA LYS A 146 -9.56 21.34 -5.02
C LYS A 146 -8.86 20.48 -6.06
N ARG A 147 -7.82 19.75 -5.65
CA ARG A 147 -6.96 18.97 -6.54
C ARG A 147 -7.70 17.76 -7.13
N CYS A 148 -8.34 16.96 -6.29
CA CYS A 148 -9.05 15.75 -6.71
C CYS A 148 -10.32 16.05 -7.51
N SER A 149 -10.87 17.26 -7.40
CA SER A 149 -12.02 17.64 -8.22
C SER A 149 -11.74 17.78 -9.71
N ARG A 150 -10.46 17.72 -10.11
CA ARG A 150 -10.05 17.66 -11.51
C ARG A 150 -10.12 16.24 -12.07
N TYR A 151 -10.31 15.24 -11.21
CA TYR A 151 -10.30 13.84 -11.58
C TYR A 151 -11.62 13.48 -12.23
N ARG A 152 -11.51 12.94 -13.44
CA ARG A 152 -12.60 12.49 -14.29
C ARG A 152 -12.68 10.97 -14.32
N SER A 153 -11.61 10.30 -13.92
CA SER A 153 -11.53 8.84 -13.92
C SER A 153 -10.60 8.32 -12.81
N GLY A 154 -10.69 7.01 -12.53
CA GLY A 154 -9.75 6.34 -11.62
C GLY A 154 -8.28 6.45 -12.04
N LYS A 155 -7.97 6.69 -13.32
CA LYS A 155 -6.59 6.90 -13.81
C LYS A 155 -5.97 8.16 -13.20
N ASP A 156 -6.77 9.18 -12.92
CA ASP A 156 -6.26 10.45 -12.40
C ASP A 156 -5.81 10.34 -10.94
N PHE A 157 -6.38 9.39 -10.18
CA PHE A 157 -6.02 9.10 -8.80
C PHE A 157 -4.68 8.37 -8.65
N ARG A 158 -4.15 7.80 -9.73
CA ARG A 158 -2.80 7.22 -9.72
C ARG A 158 -1.73 8.26 -9.32
N ASN A 159 -1.98 9.54 -9.62
CA ASN A 159 -1.12 10.65 -9.22
C ASN A 159 -1.18 10.95 -7.71
N GLU A 160 -2.13 10.37 -6.98
CA GLU A 160 -2.32 10.52 -5.53
C GLU A 160 -1.85 9.30 -4.75
N MET A 161 -0.82 8.62 -5.28
CA MET A 161 -0.07 7.57 -4.59
C MET A 161 -0.88 6.30 -4.29
N VAL A 162 -2.02 6.08 -4.98
CA VAL A 162 -2.77 4.83 -4.87
C VAL A 162 -3.35 4.35 -6.19
N ILE A 163 -3.39 3.02 -6.36
CA ILE A 163 -4.19 2.34 -7.38
C ILE A 163 -5.30 1.55 -6.70
N PRO A 164 -6.58 1.81 -7.02
CA PRO A 164 -7.67 0.93 -6.61
C PRO A 164 -7.57 -0.40 -7.36
N VAL A 165 -7.72 -1.50 -6.64
CA VAL A 165 -7.67 -2.86 -7.19
C VAL A 165 -8.85 -3.69 -6.75
N LYS A 166 -9.16 -4.72 -7.53
CA LYS A 166 -10.12 -5.76 -7.16
C LYS A 166 -9.36 -7.01 -6.75
N THR A 167 -9.59 -7.45 -5.52
CA THR A 167 -9.05 -8.69 -4.94
C THR A 167 -10.17 -9.72 -4.80
N GLN A 168 -9.84 -10.92 -4.32
CA GLN A 168 -10.84 -11.94 -4.00
C GLN A 168 -11.78 -11.50 -2.86
N SER A 169 -11.27 -10.67 -1.94
CA SER A 169 -12.02 -10.13 -0.79
C SER A 169 -12.77 -8.83 -1.10
N GLY A 170 -12.72 -8.35 -2.35
CA GLY A 170 -13.41 -7.14 -2.79
C GLY A 170 -12.44 -6.03 -3.22
N ALA A 171 -12.85 -4.77 -3.06
CA ALA A 171 -11.99 -3.64 -3.36
C ALA A 171 -10.81 -3.54 -2.37
N GLY A 172 -9.67 -3.03 -2.84
CA GLY A 172 -8.50 -2.71 -2.03
C GLY A 172 -7.64 -1.64 -2.73
N PHE A 173 -6.50 -1.32 -2.13
CA PHE A 173 -5.55 -0.34 -2.67
C PHE A 173 -4.13 -0.89 -2.75
N ILE A 174 -3.42 -0.46 -3.78
CA ILE A 174 -1.97 -0.62 -3.93
C ILE A 174 -1.35 0.76 -3.78
N ASP A 175 -0.25 0.85 -3.03
CA ASP A 175 0.53 2.09 -2.89
C ASP A 175 1.27 2.39 -4.19
N THR A 176 1.32 3.66 -4.61
CA THR A 176 2.12 4.07 -5.77
C THR A 176 3.08 5.18 -5.45
N TRP A 177 4.24 5.11 -6.09
CA TRP A 177 5.22 6.17 -6.07
C TRP A 177 5.20 6.91 -7.42
N VAL A 178 5.66 8.16 -7.43
CA VAL A 178 5.36 9.19 -8.45
C VAL A 178 5.96 8.91 -9.84
N GLU A 179 6.64 7.79 -10.05
CA GLU A 179 7.34 7.49 -11.31
C GLU A 179 6.42 6.83 -12.36
N PRO A 180 6.72 6.99 -13.66
CA PRO A 180 5.83 6.49 -14.71
C PRO A 180 5.86 4.96 -14.78
N TYR A 181 4.71 4.36 -14.46
CA TYR A 181 4.41 2.98 -14.80
C TYR A 181 3.86 2.86 -16.21
N ASP A 182 4.65 2.27 -17.09
CA ASP A 182 4.30 2.00 -18.49
C ASP A 182 4.46 0.51 -18.80
N SER A 183 3.71 -0.35 -18.10
CA SER A 183 3.70 -1.77 -18.44
C SER A 183 2.83 -2.05 -19.66
N THR A 184 3.31 -2.97 -20.50
CA THR A 184 2.57 -3.55 -21.63
C THR A 184 1.70 -4.75 -21.25
N ALA A 185 1.64 -5.09 -19.96
CA ALA A 185 0.83 -6.19 -19.41
C ALA A 185 0.29 -5.85 -18.01
N ASP A 186 -0.60 -6.69 -17.49
CA ASP A 186 -1.20 -6.50 -16.16
C ASP A 186 -0.30 -7.05 -15.05
N LEU A 187 0.76 -6.31 -14.69
CA LEU A 187 1.62 -6.69 -13.57
C LEU A 187 0.84 -6.70 -12.24
N VAL A 188 -0.17 -5.83 -12.09
CA VAL A 188 -0.98 -5.72 -10.86
C VAL A 188 -1.71 -7.03 -10.61
N GLY A 189 -2.49 -7.49 -11.59
CA GLY A 189 -3.20 -8.76 -11.49
C GLY A 189 -2.26 -9.93 -11.23
N SER A 190 -1.08 -9.94 -11.86
CA SER A 190 -0.09 -11.01 -11.69
C SER A 190 0.52 -11.03 -10.29
N VAL A 191 0.82 -9.86 -9.71
CA VAL A 191 1.28 -9.77 -8.31
C VAL A 191 0.19 -10.17 -7.32
N LEU A 192 -1.05 -9.75 -7.54
CA LEU A 192 -2.17 -10.10 -6.66
C LEU A 192 -2.43 -11.62 -6.62
N GLN A 193 -2.10 -12.37 -7.68
CA GLN A 193 -2.17 -13.84 -7.68
C GLN A 193 -1.11 -14.50 -6.79
N LEU A 194 0.03 -13.82 -6.56
CA LEU A 194 1.11 -14.32 -5.69
C LEU A 194 0.83 -14.06 -4.20
N VAL A 195 0.00 -13.07 -3.87
CA VAL A 195 -0.29 -12.69 -2.49
C VAL A 195 -0.88 -13.86 -1.66
N PRO A 196 -1.90 -14.61 -2.13
CA PRO A 196 -2.43 -15.75 -1.37
C PRO A 196 -1.40 -16.84 -1.08
N ILE A 197 -0.46 -17.08 -2.00
CA ILE A 197 0.60 -18.09 -1.85
C ILE A 197 1.50 -17.74 -0.66
N LEU A 198 1.80 -16.45 -0.49
CA LEU A 198 2.63 -15.98 0.62
C LEU A 198 1.86 -15.85 1.93
N ARG A 199 0.59 -15.45 1.89
CA ARG A 199 -0.27 -15.41 3.09
C ARG A 199 -0.53 -16.80 3.69
N ALA A 200 -0.37 -17.86 2.90
CA ALA A 200 -0.47 -19.23 3.39
C ALA A 200 0.72 -19.64 4.29
N ASP A 201 1.83 -18.89 4.29
CA ASP A 201 2.98 -19.14 5.15
C ASP A 201 2.81 -18.39 6.48
N PRO A 202 2.58 -19.10 7.61
CA PRO A 202 2.29 -18.46 8.89
C PRO A 202 3.47 -17.68 9.49
N ARG A 203 4.67 -17.83 8.91
CA ARG A 203 5.86 -17.08 9.32
C ARG A 203 5.79 -15.62 8.88
N TYR A 204 4.97 -15.29 7.88
CA TYR A 204 4.91 -13.97 7.27
C TYR A 204 3.57 -13.28 7.48
N GLN A 205 3.62 -11.99 7.72
CA GLN A 205 2.48 -11.09 7.65
C GLN A 205 2.61 -10.22 6.41
N PHE A 206 1.54 -10.15 5.64
CA PHE A 206 1.48 -9.27 4.48
C PHE A 206 1.42 -7.81 4.94
N GLU A 207 2.33 -6.99 4.40
CA GLU A 207 2.37 -5.56 4.68
C GLU A 207 1.60 -4.80 3.61
N SER A 208 2.05 -4.90 2.35
CA SER A 208 1.53 -4.07 1.26
C SER A 208 1.89 -4.63 -0.11
N VAL A 209 1.18 -4.17 -1.13
CA VAL A 209 1.68 -4.17 -2.51
C VAL A 209 1.99 -2.73 -2.89
N ARG A 210 3.15 -2.52 -3.51
CA ARG A 210 3.57 -1.20 -3.97
C ARG A 210 4.00 -1.25 -5.43
N GLU A 211 3.62 -0.22 -6.18
CA GLU A 211 4.35 0.17 -7.38
C GLU A 211 5.70 0.71 -6.94
N ALA A 212 6.77 0.02 -7.30
CA ALA A 212 8.08 0.38 -6.81
C ALA A 212 8.89 1.07 -7.91
N SER A 213 9.30 2.30 -7.61
CA SER A 213 10.20 3.10 -8.45
C SER A 213 11.67 2.69 -8.30
N PHE A 214 11.99 1.96 -7.24
CA PHE A 214 13.34 1.45 -6.97
C PHE A 214 13.29 0.01 -6.48
N LEU A 215 14.34 -0.75 -6.79
CA LEU A 215 14.51 -2.06 -6.20
C LEU A 215 14.62 -1.96 -4.67
N PRO A 216 13.94 -2.84 -3.90
CA PRO A 216 13.99 -2.84 -2.45
C PRO A 216 15.42 -2.87 -1.93
N PHE A 217 15.79 -2.04 -0.96
CA PHE A 217 17.05 -2.22 -0.22
C PHE A 217 17.06 -3.63 0.41
N PRO A 218 18.08 -4.48 0.16
CA PRO A 218 19.47 -4.18 -0.19
C PRO A 218 19.83 -4.38 -1.68
N LEU A 219 18.86 -4.55 -2.57
CA LEU A 219 19.12 -4.67 -4.02
C LEU A 219 19.89 -3.46 -4.60
N ARG A 220 20.01 -2.37 -3.82
CA ARG A 220 20.87 -1.22 -4.09
C ARG A 220 22.38 -1.51 -4.01
N GLY A 221 22.84 -2.68 -3.55
CA GLY A 221 24.26 -3.07 -3.71
C GLY A 221 24.51 -3.91 -4.97
N VAL A 222 23.52 -4.71 -5.34
CA VAL A 222 23.68 -5.83 -6.27
C VAL A 222 23.04 -5.55 -7.63
N ILE A 223 21.92 -4.83 -7.69
CA ILE A 223 21.07 -4.71 -8.90
C ILE A 223 20.79 -3.24 -9.28
N VAL A 224 21.54 -2.27 -8.76
CA VAL A 224 21.37 -0.82 -9.08
C VAL A 224 21.36 -0.52 -10.58
N LEU A 225 22.13 -1.29 -11.36
CA LEU A 225 22.24 -1.07 -12.80
C LEU A 225 21.03 -1.58 -13.60
N GLY A 226 20.09 -2.30 -12.99
CA GLY A 226 18.97 -2.92 -13.70
C GLY A 226 17.61 -2.21 -13.57
N VAL A 227 17.44 -1.31 -12.59
CA VAL A 227 16.12 -0.70 -12.29
C VAL A 227 15.74 0.40 -13.25
N ALA A 228 16.69 1.27 -13.59
CA ALA A 228 16.54 2.29 -14.63
C ALA A 228 16.23 1.69 -16.02
N GLU A 229 16.35 0.37 -16.12
CA GLU A 229 16.09 -0.41 -17.32
C GLU A 229 14.70 -1.08 -17.32
N CYS A 230 13.95 -0.96 -16.23
CA CYS A 230 12.55 -1.37 -16.12
C CYS A 230 11.62 -0.30 -16.70
N LYS A 231 10.51 -0.75 -17.32
CA LYS A 231 9.38 0.10 -17.74
C LYS A 231 8.33 0.24 -16.65
N ALA A 232 8.19 -0.78 -15.82
CA ALA A 232 7.23 -0.88 -14.74
C ALA A 232 7.66 -1.97 -13.77
N LEU A 233 7.31 -1.80 -12.49
CA LEU A 233 7.74 -2.68 -11.42
C LEU A 233 6.72 -2.66 -10.28
N LEU A 234 6.35 -3.85 -9.81
CA LEU A 234 5.49 -4.04 -8.63
C LEU A 234 6.16 -4.97 -7.64
N ARG A 235 5.87 -4.72 -6.37
CA ARG A 235 6.48 -5.44 -5.26
C ARG A 235 5.47 -5.62 -4.13
N PRO A 236 5.04 -6.86 -3.83
CA PRO A 236 4.46 -7.14 -2.53
C PRO A 236 5.57 -7.27 -1.47
N ASP A 237 5.35 -6.62 -0.34
CA ASP A 237 6.20 -6.63 0.84
C ASP A 237 5.53 -7.46 1.95
N PHE A 238 6.32 -8.33 2.58
CA PHE A 238 5.90 -9.16 3.70
C PHE A 238 6.93 -9.06 4.82
N ASP A 239 6.43 -8.89 6.03
CA ASP A 239 7.21 -8.89 7.26
C ASP A 239 7.20 -10.28 7.88
N LEU A 240 8.33 -10.72 8.43
CA LEU A 240 8.44 -11.98 9.17
C LEU A 240 8.04 -11.78 10.64
N ARG A 241 7.17 -12.66 11.15
CA ARG A 241 6.84 -12.76 12.57
C ARG A 241 7.97 -13.47 13.31
N ALA A 242 8.71 -12.75 14.15
CA ALA A 242 9.67 -13.38 15.06
C ALA A 242 8.91 -13.99 16.25
N GLU A 243 8.88 -15.32 16.38
CA GLU A 243 8.25 -15.98 17.54
C GLU A 243 8.95 -15.64 18.88
N SER A 244 10.23 -15.23 18.86
CA SER A 244 10.97 -14.96 20.10
C SER A 244 12.19 -14.03 19.94
N GLY A 245 12.25 -13.21 18.89
CA GLY A 245 13.41 -12.36 18.58
C GLY A 245 13.20 -10.88 18.91
N PRO A 246 14.25 -10.15 19.34
CA PRO A 246 14.15 -8.71 19.57
C PRO A 246 13.98 -7.98 18.24
N LEU A 247 12.81 -7.38 18.01
CA LEU A 247 12.50 -6.22 17.14
C LEU A 247 13.03 -6.16 15.68
N PHE A 248 13.80 -7.13 15.18
CA PHE A 248 14.33 -7.11 13.82
C PHE A 248 13.43 -7.95 12.91
N GLN A 249 12.56 -7.25 12.19
CA GLN A 249 11.75 -7.83 11.12
C GLN A 249 12.68 -8.22 9.96
N GLN A 250 12.53 -9.44 9.46
CA GLN A 250 13.04 -9.81 8.15
C GLN A 250 11.99 -9.52 7.10
N TRP A 251 12.42 -9.14 5.91
CA TRP A 251 11.52 -8.87 4.79
C TRP A 251 11.60 -9.98 3.78
N LEU A 252 10.46 -10.59 3.48
CA LEU A 252 10.27 -11.37 2.26
C LEU A 252 9.57 -10.48 1.24
N ARG A 253 10.16 -10.34 0.07
CA ARG A 253 9.60 -9.51 -1.01
C ARG A 253 9.55 -10.33 -2.27
N LEU A 254 8.45 -10.21 -3.00
CA LEU A 254 8.44 -10.59 -4.41
C LEU A 254 8.52 -9.34 -5.24
N LEU A 255 9.11 -9.45 -6.41
CA LEU A 255 9.17 -8.38 -7.36
C LEU A 255 8.77 -8.96 -8.70
N VAL A 256 7.89 -8.25 -9.41
CA VAL A 256 7.55 -8.55 -10.80
C VAL A 256 7.76 -7.28 -11.59
N ALA A 257 8.58 -7.36 -12.63
CA ALA A 257 8.91 -6.20 -13.45
C ALA A 257 8.90 -6.52 -14.94
N GLU A 258 8.63 -5.49 -15.72
CA GLU A 258 8.83 -5.50 -17.17
C GLU A 258 10.07 -4.67 -17.51
N THR A 259 11.01 -5.29 -18.23
CA THR A 259 12.24 -4.63 -18.68
C THR A 259 12.11 -4.09 -20.11
N LYS A 260 13.06 -3.26 -20.54
CA LYS A 260 13.13 -2.79 -21.93
C LYS A 260 13.38 -3.91 -22.95
N THR A 261 14.08 -4.99 -22.59
CA THR A 261 14.43 -6.10 -23.51
C THR A 261 14.52 -7.45 -22.79
N GLU A 262 14.33 -8.55 -23.52
CA GLU A 262 14.41 -9.91 -22.96
C GLU A 262 15.79 -10.25 -22.37
N ASP A 263 16.86 -9.86 -23.04
CA ASP A 263 18.23 -10.00 -22.53
C ASP A 263 18.40 -9.35 -21.16
N ARG A 264 17.76 -8.20 -20.92
CA ARG A 264 17.81 -7.50 -19.64
C ARG A 264 17.08 -8.26 -18.54
N ALA A 265 15.88 -8.78 -18.83
CA ALA A 265 15.15 -9.62 -17.89
C ALA A 265 15.96 -10.87 -17.51
N THR A 266 16.56 -11.54 -18.51
CA THR A 266 17.41 -12.71 -18.31
C THR A 266 18.65 -12.39 -17.46
N ARG A 267 19.36 -11.28 -17.73
CA ARG A 267 20.52 -10.86 -16.94
C ARG A 267 20.14 -10.53 -15.49
N LEU A 268 19.02 -9.86 -15.29
CA LEU A 268 18.49 -9.54 -13.95
C LEU A 268 18.19 -10.81 -13.15
N ALA A 269 17.44 -11.75 -13.74
CA ALA A 269 17.13 -13.03 -13.11
C ALA A 269 18.39 -13.80 -12.74
N LYS A 270 19.34 -13.96 -13.67
CA LYS A 270 20.62 -14.66 -13.41
C LYS A 270 21.44 -13.99 -12.31
N LYS A 271 21.47 -12.65 -12.28
CA LYS A 271 22.20 -11.92 -11.23
C LYS A 271 21.58 -12.12 -9.86
N ALA A 272 20.24 -12.09 -9.78
CA ALA A 272 19.53 -12.42 -8.55
C ALA A 272 19.84 -13.86 -8.11
N ASP A 273 19.73 -14.85 -9.01
CA ASP A 273 19.99 -16.26 -8.70
C ASP A 273 21.43 -16.55 -8.23
N GLY A 274 22.39 -15.73 -8.65
CA GLY A 274 23.79 -15.83 -8.23
C GLY A 274 24.09 -15.18 -6.88
N HIS A 275 23.13 -14.49 -6.26
CA HIS A 275 23.36 -13.68 -5.06
C HIS A 275 22.87 -14.38 -3.79
N TRP A 276 23.81 -14.68 -2.89
CA TRP A 276 23.52 -15.15 -1.54
C TRP A 276 24.58 -14.63 -0.58
N GLU A 277 24.15 -13.88 0.44
CA GLU A 277 25.00 -13.26 1.47
C GLU A 277 24.40 -13.54 2.86
N ALA A 278 25.14 -13.19 3.92
CA ALA A 278 24.71 -13.42 5.31
C ALA A 278 23.33 -12.79 5.63
N SER A 279 23.06 -11.59 5.12
CA SER A 279 21.85 -10.81 5.40
C SER A 279 20.90 -10.66 4.20
N SER A 280 21.17 -11.31 3.07
CA SER A 280 20.24 -11.31 1.93
C SER A 280 20.37 -12.52 1.01
N GLY A 281 19.25 -12.94 0.43
CA GLY A 281 19.19 -14.07 -0.50
C GLY A 281 18.12 -13.87 -1.56
N PHE A 282 18.36 -14.38 -2.77
CA PHE A 282 17.51 -14.12 -3.92
C PHE A 282 17.28 -15.35 -4.79
N VAL A 283 16.11 -15.39 -5.43
CA VAL A 283 15.76 -16.34 -6.49
C VAL A 283 15.18 -15.55 -7.65
N GLY A 284 15.71 -15.76 -8.85
CA GLY A 284 15.36 -14.99 -10.04
C GLY A 284 14.83 -15.86 -11.17
N VAL A 285 13.76 -15.42 -11.82
CA VAL A 285 13.18 -16.06 -13.02
C VAL A 285 12.85 -15.03 -14.08
N ALA A 286 12.98 -15.39 -15.35
CA ALA A 286 12.68 -14.50 -16.47
C ALA A 286 12.01 -15.24 -17.64
N ARG A 287 11.12 -14.55 -18.34
CA ARG A 287 10.49 -15.02 -19.57
C ARG A 287 10.15 -13.82 -20.45
N GLY A 288 10.70 -13.79 -21.67
CA GLY A 288 10.58 -12.62 -22.53
C GLY A 288 11.11 -11.37 -21.80
N ARG A 289 10.33 -10.29 -21.81
CA ARG A 289 10.68 -9.02 -21.14
C ARG A 289 10.31 -8.96 -19.66
N PHE A 290 9.75 -10.03 -19.11
CA PHE A 290 9.29 -10.04 -17.72
C PHE A 290 10.29 -10.77 -16.84
N VAL A 291 10.47 -10.26 -15.63
CA VAL A 291 11.35 -10.82 -14.60
C VAL A 291 10.59 -10.88 -13.28
N GLY A 292 10.79 -11.95 -12.53
CA GLY A 292 10.31 -12.10 -11.17
C GLY A 292 11.46 -12.44 -10.25
N ILE A 293 11.49 -11.82 -9.08
CA ILE A 293 12.53 -12.00 -8.08
C ILE A 293 11.86 -12.22 -6.73
N ALA A 294 12.16 -13.32 -6.06
CA ALA A 294 11.93 -13.45 -4.63
C ALA A 294 13.20 -13.01 -3.90
N SER A 295 13.05 -12.26 -2.82
CA SER A 295 14.17 -11.83 -1.99
C SER A 295 13.83 -11.92 -0.52
N VAL A 296 14.77 -12.42 0.26
CA VAL A 296 14.77 -12.29 1.72
C VAL A 296 15.85 -11.29 2.14
N PHE A 297 15.58 -10.49 3.17
CA PHE A 297 16.55 -9.56 3.73
C PHE A 297 16.43 -9.41 5.24
N HIS A 298 17.58 -9.28 5.89
CA HIS A 298 17.69 -8.88 7.28
C HIS A 298 18.32 -7.47 7.38
N PRO A 299 17.71 -6.51 8.10
CA PRO A 299 18.24 -5.14 8.23
C PRO A 299 19.55 -5.03 9.03
N VAL A 300 20.02 -6.12 9.61
CA VAL A 300 21.25 -6.17 10.42
C VAL A 300 22.23 -7.01 9.61
N HIS A 301 23.41 -6.47 9.37
CA HIS A 301 24.38 -7.05 8.42
C HIS A 301 24.75 -8.50 8.76
N ASP A 302 24.80 -8.82 10.05
CA ASP A 302 25.12 -10.15 10.60
C ASP A 302 23.88 -10.92 11.09
N GLY A 303 22.68 -10.46 10.74
CA GLY A 303 21.44 -11.14 11.10
C GLY A 303 21.24 -12.42 10.29
N GLN A 304 20.96 -13.53 10.96
CA GLN A 304 20.71 -14.82 10.29
C GLN A 304 19.35 -14.80 9.59
N LEU A 305 19.34 -15.07 8.27
CA LEU A 305 18.10 -15.22 7.52
C LEU A 305 17.29 -16.44 7.97
N VAL A 306 15.97 -16.28 8.06
CA VAL A 306 15.04 -17.39 8.29
C VAL A 306 14.86 -18.23 7.03
N GLU A 307 14.94 -17.62 5.85
CA GLU A 307 14.94 -18.38 4.59
C GLU A 307 16.35 -18.85 4.24
N THR A 308 16.48 -20.13 3.91
CA THR A 308 17.64 -20.67 3.18
C THR A 308 17.42 -20.56 1.67
N ARG A 309 18.43 -20.88 0.88
CA ARG A 309 18.29 -20.90 -0.58
C ARG A 309 17.23 -21.90 -1.00
N GLU A 310 17.26 -23.10 -0.43
CA GLU A 310 16.33 -24.18 -0.69
C GLU A 310 14.90 -23.79 -0.31
N SER A 311 14.71 -23.12 0.83
CA SER A 311 13.37 -22.71 1.25
C SER A 311 12.83 -21.53 0.43
N LEU A 312 13.69 -20.62 -0.05
CA LEU A 312 13.27 -19.55 -0.97
C LEU A 312 12.92 -20.10 -2.37
N GLU A 313 13.56 -21.20 -2.77
CA GLU A 313 13.37 -21.85 -4.08
C GLU A 313 11.92 -22.30 -4.33
N ARG A 314 11.13 -22.55 -3.27
CA ARG A 314 9.69 -22.85 -3.37
C ARG A 314 8.90 -21.76 -4.11
N LEU A 315 9.42 -20.53 -4.17
CA LEU A 315 8.78 -19.38 -4.83
C LEU A 315 9.09 -19.31 -6.32
N ARG A 316 10.06 -20.10 -6.83
CA ARG A 316 10.46 -20.10 -8.23
C ARG A 316 9.31 -20.44 -9.16
N GLU A 317 8.56 -21.48 -8.85
CA GLU A 317 7.46 -21.95 -9.70
C GLU A 317 6.29 -20.97 -9.71
N PRO A 318 5.77 -20.48 -8.56
CA PRO A 318 4.78 -19.40 -8.53
C PRO A 318 5.19 -18.17 -9.36
N LEU A 319 6.44 -17.72 -9.21
CA LEU A 319 6.95 -16.59 -9.99
C LEU A 319 7.01 -16.91 -11.48
N SER A 320 7.49 -18.10 -11.86
CA SER A 320 7.58 -18.51 -13.26
C SER A 320 6.21 -18.54 -13.92
N SER A 321 5.20 -19.09 -13.24
CA SER A 321 3.81 -19.11 -13.71
C SER A 321 3.27 -17.69 -13.92
N ALA A 322 3.47 -16.78 -12.97
CA ALA A 322 3.00 -15.39 -13.09
C ALA A 322 3.64 -14.65 -14.29
N ILE A 323 4.94 -14.85 -14.52
CA ILE A 323 5.67 -14.22 -15.64
C ILE A 323 5.31 -14.85 -16.99
N GLU A 324 5.05 -16.15 -17.02
CA GLU A 324 4.53 -16.81 -18.22
C GLU A 324 3.18 -16.25 -18.62
N ASP A 325 2.28 -16.01 -17.65
CA ASP A 325 0.99 -15.38 -17.89
C ASP A 325 1.11 -13.98 -18.48
N LEU A 326 1.99 -13.14 -17.92
CA LEU A 326 2.32 -11.83 -18.48
C LEU A 326 2.83 -11.94 -19.93
N SER A 327 3.70 -12.90 -20.20
CA SER A 327 4.21 -13.17 -21.54
C SER A 327 3.13 -13.63 -22.51
N ARG A 328 2.12 -14.37 -22.05
CA ARG A 328 0.94 -14.76 -22.84
C ARG A 328 0.02 -13.56 -23.11
N GLN A 329 -0.26 -12.76 -22.09
CA GLN A 329 -1.07 -11.53 -22.22
C GLN A 329 -0.47 -10.60 -23.27
N ARG A 330 0.83 -10.30 -23.18
CA ARG A 330 1.51 -9.43 -24.14
C ARG A 330 1.45 -9.97 -25.58
N ARG A 331 1.58 -11.28 -25.79
CA ARG A 331 1.45 -11.88 -27.13
C ARG A 331 0.03 -11.71 -27.70
N ARG A 332 -1.00 -11.82 -26.87
CA ARG A 332 -2.40 -11.57 -27.29
C ARG A 332 -2.61 -10.12 -27.68
N LEU A 333 -2.07 -9.18 -26.89
CA LEU A 333 -2.18 -7.74 -27.17
C LEU A 333 -1.33 -7.32 -28.39
N GLY A 334 -0.18 -7.97 -28.61
CA GLY A 334 0.67 -7.74 -29.79
C GLY A 334 0.01 -8.06 -31.14
N GLY A 335 -1.12 -8.78 -31.15
CA GLY A 335 -1.95 -8.99 -32.33
C GLY A 335 -3.06 -7.96 -32.53
N PHE A 336 -3.29 -7.05 -31.57
CA PHE A 336 -4.47 -6.17 -31.53
C PHE A 336 -4.17 -4.69 -31.24
N TRP A 337 -2.94 -4.33 -30.87
CA TRP A 337 -2.61 -3.00 -30.35
C TRP A 337 -1.84 -2.11 -31.32
N THR A 338 -2.59 -1.62 -32.32
CA THR A 338 -2.34 -0.31 -32.96
C THR A 338 -3.37 0.75 -32.55
N ARG A 339 -4.22 0.55 -31.51
CA ARG A 339 -5.41 1.42 -31.36
C ARG A 339 -5.93 1.85 -29.99
N TRP A 340 -5.19 1.69 -28.90
CA TRP A 340 -5.70 2.08 -27.57
C TRP A 340 -4.78 3.04 -26.82
N SER A 341 -4.26 4.04 -27.54
CA SER A 341 -3.57 5.19 -26.96
C SER A 341 -4.14 6.50 -27.53
N ALA A 342 -5.45 6.70 -27.36
CA ALA A 342 -6.13 7.99 -27.38
C ALA A 342 -7.61 7.72 -27.08
N ASP A 343 -8.02 7.95 -25.84
CA ASP A 343 -9.31 8.56 -25.44
C ASP A 343 -9.38 8.65 -23.91
#